data_AF-A0A8I2Z0N6-F1
#
_entry.id   AF-A0A8I2Z0N6-F1
#
_cell.length_a   1.000
_cell.length_b   1.000
_cell.length_c   1.000
_cell.angle_alpha   90.00
_cell.angle_beta   90.00
_cell.angle_gamma   90.00
#
_symmetry.space_group_name_H-M   'P 1'
#
loop_
_entity.id
_entity.type
_entity.pdbx_description
1 polymer ?
#
loop_
_entity_poly.entity_id
_entity_poly.type
_entity_poly.pdbx_seq_one_letter_code
_entity_poly.pdbx_strand_id
1 'polypeptide(L)'
;MCTWPTLLALYAYNNFDVDLKSHVPTAEKSNNSLKHLTSGLLFPLSHGITADDLKCSDKLWRMSTLNPHIEANLPPKNPWQDLLCIHPESSSTNQPSRRDQFNAWVFLSDLCTHGPDYFHQFKVRIAEPEAIDQICTSRQHRNHCRPCNGCQQFDSERKHLRCQWSPSTRRDI
;
A
#
# COMPACT_ATOMS: atom_id res chain seq x y z
N MET A 1 -1.82 -28.28 -4.12
CA MET A 1 -2.82 -27.23 -3.88
C MET A 1 -2.26 -26.32 -2.78
N CYS A 2 -1.95 -25.06 -3.08
CA CYS A 2 -1.50 -24.12 -2.06
C CYS A 2 -2.72 -23.39 -1.49
N THR A 3 -3.30 -23.89 -0.41
CA THR A 3 -4.35 -23.20 0.34
C THR A 3 -3.68 -22.26 1.33
N TRP A 4 -3.27 -21.08 0.87
CA TRP A 4 -2.82 -20.03 1.79
C TRP A 4 -4.02 -19.56 2.62
N PRO A 5 -3.91 -19.48 3.95
CA PRO A 5 -4.94 -18.84 4.78
C PRO A 5 -5.10 -17.39 4.30
N THR A 6 -6.26 -17.07 3.77
CA THR A 6 -6.54 -15.82 3.02
C THR A 6 -6.39 -14.55 3.86
N LEU A 7 -6.33 -14.67 5.19
CA LEU A 7 -6.26 -13.52 6.10
C LEU A 7 -4.82 -13.06 6.40
N LEU A 8 -3.78 -13.87 6.20
CA LEU A 8 -2.40 -13.49 6.56
C LEU A 8 -1.56 -13.01 5.37
N ALA A 9 -2.21 -12.48 4.34
CA ALA A 9 -1.54 -11.94 3.17
C ALA A 9 -2.10 -10.57 2.81
N LEU A 10 -1.20 -9.61 2.59
CA LEU A 10 -1.51 -8.31 2.02
C LEU A 10 -1.43 -8.40 0.50
N TYR A 11 -2.47 -7.90 -0.16
CA TYR A 11 -2.53 -7.78 -1.62
C TYR A 11 -2.35 -6.30 -1.98
N ALA A 12 -1.35 -6.00 -2.80
CA ALA A 12 -1.17 -4.67 -3.38
C ALA A 12 -1.34 -4.78 -4.89
N TYR A 13 -2.28 -4.01 -5.45
CA TYR A 13 -2.48 -3.92 -6.88
C TYR A 13 -1.86 -2.62 -7.40
N ASN A 14 -1.12 -2.71 -8.49
CA ASN A 14 -0.60 -1.55 -9.21
C ASN A 14 -1.02 -1.65 -10.67
N ASN A 15 -1.72 -0.63 -11.15
CA ASN A 15 -2.09 -0.48 -12.56
C ASN A 15 -1.00 0.32 -13.24
N PHE A 16 -0.44 -0.20 -14.33
CA PHE A 16 0.53 0.53 -15.13
C PHE A 16 0.25 0.31 -16.61
N ASP A 17 0.53 1.35 -17.39
CA ASP A 17 0.37 1.34 -18.83
C ASP A 17 1.71 1.04 -19.49
N VAL A 18 1.74 0.05 -20.37
CA VAL A 18 2.94 -0.28 -21.14
C VAL A 18 2.66 -0.06 -22.61
N ASP A 19 3.51 0.73 -23.25
CA ASP A 19 3.56 0.82 -24.70
C ASP A 19 4.29 -0.41 -25.27
N LEU A 20 3.52 -1.40 -25.73
CA LEU A 20 4.08 -2.59 -26.36
C LEU A 20 4.25 -2.30 -27.85
N LYS A 21 5.45 -1.88 -28.25
CA LYS A 21 5.81 -1.73 -29.67
C LYS A 21 5.74 -3.08 -30.37
N SER A 22 4.79 -3.25 -31.28
CA SER A 22 4.69 -4.47 -32.10
C SER A 22 5.89 -4.53 -33.05
N HIS A 23 6.68 -5.60 -32.96
CA HIS A 23 7.80 -5.82 -33.88
C HIS A 23 7.35 -6.06 -35.32
N VAL A 24 6.11 -6.50 -35.54
CA VAL A 24 5.55 -6.78 -36.87
C VAL A 24 4.75 -5.56 -37.35
N PRO A 25 5.21 -4.83 -38.37
CA PRO A 25 4.45 -3.74 -38.96
C PRO A 25 3.23 -4.33 -39.68
N THR A 26 2.05 -4.17 -39.09
CA THR A 26 0.78 -4.57 -39.72
C THR A 26 0.21 -3.35 -40.43
N ALA A 27 -0.27 -3.51 -41.67
CA ALA A 27 -0.70 -2.38 -42.52
C ALA A 27 -1.92 -1.61 -41.96
N GLU A 28 -2.67 -2.22 -41.05
CA GLU A 28 -3.77 -1.59 -40.32
C GLU A 28 -3.24 -0.90 -39.05
N LYS A 29 -2.85 0.37 -39.20
CA LYS A 29 -2.44 1.24 -38.09
C LYS A 29 -3.64 1.59 -37.19
N SER A 30 -3.96 0.72 -36.24
CA SER A 30 -4.61 1.18 -35.00
C SER A 30 -3.50 1.54 -34.01
N ASN A 31 -3.48 2.79 -33.52
CA ASN A 31 -2.50 3.29 -32.55
C ASN A 31 -2.68 2.69 -31.14
N ASN A 32 -3.13 1.43 -31.05
CA ASN A 32 -3.52 0.79 -29.78
C ASN A 32 -2.37 -0.01 -29.15
N SER A 33 -1.18 0.60 -29.15
CA SER A 33 0.05 0.03 -28.57
C SER A 33 0.09 0.16 -27.05
N LEU A 34 -0.66 1.10 -26.49
CA LEU A 34 -0.84 1.25 -25.04
C LEU A 34 -1.68 0.07 -24.50
N LYS A 35 -1.09 -0.74 -23.64
CA LYS A 35 -1.77 -1.81 -22.91
C LYS A 35 -1.87 -1.43 -21.43
N HIS A 36 -3.10 -1.45 -20.92
CA HIS A 36 -3.39 -1.34 -19.49
C HIS A 36 -3.11 -2.69 -18.83
N LEU A 37 -2.14 -2.75 -17.92
CA LEU A 37 -1.80 -3.96 -17.18
C LEU A 37 -2.02 -3.71 -15.68
N THR A 38 -2.61 -4.70 -15.00
CA THR A 38 -2.71 -4.72 -13.54
C THR A 38 -1.75 -5.76 -13.01
N SER A 39 -0.76 -5.32 -12.24
CA SER A 39 0.09 -6.22 -11.46
C SER A 39 -0.45 -6.35 -10.04
N GLY A 40 -0.35 -7.56 -9.48
CA GLY A 40 -0.62 -7.82 -8.07
C GLY A 40 0.65 -8.29 -7.37
N LEU A 41 0.90 -7.75 -6.18
CA LEU A 41 1.93 -8.21 -5.25
C LEU A 41 1.26 -8.82 -4.03
N LEU A 42 1.76 -9.97 -3.61
CA LEU A 42 1.32 -10.67 -2.40
C LEU A 42 2.45 -10.63 -1.37
N PHE A 43 2.16 -10.10 -0.19
CA PHE A 43 3.10 -10.07 0.92
C PHE A 43 2.54 -10.90 2.08
N PRO A 44 3.24 -11.97 2.53
CA PRO A 44 2.85 -12.63 3.76
C PRO A 44 3.02 -11.68 4.95
N LEU A 45 2.02 -11.65 5.83
CA LEU A 45 2.05 -10.92 7.09
C LEU A 45 2.83 -11.74 8.13
N SER A 46 4.15 -11.84 7.96
CA SER A 46 5.01 -12.79 8.68
C SER A 46 5.52 -12.34 10.06
N HIS A 47 5.00 -11.26 10.64
CA HIS A 47 5.59 -10.60 11.83
C HIS A 47 4.77 -10.82 13.11
N GLY A 48 4.36 -12.07 13.38
CA GLY A 48 3.52 -12.38 14.54
C GLY A 48 2.10 -11.82 14.44
N ILE A 49 1.73 -11.28 13.28
CA ILE A 49 0.35 -10.89 12.97
C ILE A 49 -0.48 -12.17 12.94
N THR A 50 -1.47 -12.21 13.81
CA THR A 50 -2.45 -13.29 13.91
C THR A 50 -3.73 -12.89 13.17
N ALA A 51 -4.58 -13.87 12.86
CA ALA A 51 -5.91 -13.57 12.31
C ALA A 51 -6.74 -12.70 13.28
N ASP A 52 -6.42 -12.75 14.58
CA ASP A 52 -7.08 -11.96 15.61
C ASP A 52 -6.79 -10.46 15.49
N ASP A 53 -5.58 -10.09 15.07
CA ASP A 53 -5.19 -8.70 14.83
C ASP A 53 -5.95 -8.09 13.65
N LEU A 54 -6.48 -8.94 12.77
CA LEU A 54 -7.25 -8.55 11.60
C LEU A 54 -8.77 -8.60 11.83
N LYS A 55 -9.25 -8.85 13.06
CA LYS A 55 -10.69 -8.82 13.38
C LYS A 55 -11.36 -7.49 13.01
N CYS A 56 -10.59 -6.40 13.01
CA CYS A 56 -11.09 -5.09 12.60
C CYS A 56 -11.30 -4.95 11.08
N SER A 57 -10.70 -5.80 10.24
CA SER A 57 -10.85 -5.71 8.77
C SER A 57 -12.29 -5.93 8.35
N ASP A 58 -13.00 -6.87 8.99
CA ASP A 58 -14.41 -7.14 8.72
C ASP A 58 -15.29 -5.94 9.08
N LYS A 59 -15.01 -5.31 10.24
CA LYS A 59 -15.73 -4.11 10.67
C LYS A 59 -15.47 -2.96 9.70
N LEU A 60 -14.21 -2.72 9.33
CA LEU A 60 -13.83 -1.69 8.35
C LEU A 60 -14.47 -1.95 6.99
N TRP A 61 -14.48 -3.21 6.52
CA TRP A 61 -15.11 -3.59 5.26
C TRP A 61 -16.62 -3.37 5.28
N ARG A 62 -17.30 -3.69 6.38
CA ARG A 62 -18.73 -3.41 6.55
C ARG A 62 -19.06 -1.91 6.58
N MET A 63 -18.11 -1.06 6.99
CA MET A 63 -18.26 0.39 7.02
C MET A 63 -17.74 1.09 5.75
N SER A 64 -17.08 0.35 4.85
CA SER A 64 -16.45 0.91 3.66
C SER A 64 -17.47 1.26 2.60
N THR A 65 -17.42 2.48 2.06
CA THR A 65 -18.26 2.89 0.92
C THR A 65 -17.99 2.08 -0.36
N LEU A 66 -16.90 1.31 -0.41
CA LEU A 66 -16.57 0.41 -1.51
C LEU A 66 -17.23 -0.97 -1.39
N ASN A 67 -17.91 -1.26 -0.28
CA ASN A 67 -18.63 -2.50 -0.10
C ASN A 67 -19.99 -2.42 -0.82
N PRO A 68 -20.23 -3.25 -1.87
CA PRO A 68 -21.47 -3.20 -2.64
C PRO A 68 -22.70 -3.64 -1.84
N HIS A 69 -22.50 -4.26 -0.67
CA HIS A 69 -23.57 -4.74 0.20
C HIS A 69 -23.81 -3.82 1.40
N ILE A 70 -23.36 -2.56 1.34
CA ILE A 70 -23.49 -1.66 2.47
C ILE A 70 -24.95 -1.28 2.72
N GLU A 71 -25.41 -1.46 3.95
CA GLU A 71 -26.71 -0.96 4.38
C GLU A 71 -26.66 0.58 4.45
N ALA A 72 -27.74 1.25 4.06
CA ALA A 72 -27.79 2.71 3.87
C ALA A 72 -27.52 3.55 5.14
N ASN A 73 -27.31 2.92 6.29
CA ASN A 73 -27.10 3.55 7.59
C ASN A 73 -25.61 3.63 7.94
N LEU A 74 -24.81 4.23 7.05
CA LEU A 74 -23.42 4.52 7.35
C LEU A 74 -23.33 5.60 8.44
N PRO A 75 -22.45 5.46 9.45
CA PRO A 75 -22.15 6.56 10.33
C PRO A 75 -21.64 7.75 9.51
N PRO A 76 -21.86 8.99 9.98
CA PRO A 76 -21.36 10.18 9.31
C PRO A 76 -19.86 10.04 9.02
N LYS A 77 -19.44 10.47 7.83
CA LYS A 77 -18.01 10.54 7.54
C LYS A 77 -17.40 11.57 8.50
N ASN A 78 -16.58 11.07 9.41
CA ASN A 78 -15.75 11.93 10.24
C ASN A 78 -14.91 12.82 9.31
N PRO A 79 -14.89 14.13 9.56
CA PRO A 79 -14.11 15.04 8.75
C PRO A 79 -12.61 14.75 9.00
N TRP A 80 -11.73 15.10 8.06
CA TRP A 80 -10.30 14.77 8.16
C TRP A 80 -9.64 15.33 9.43
N GLN A 81 -10.25 16.34 10.05
CA GLN A 81 -9.86 16.92 11.33
C GLN A 81 -9.85 15.89 12.46
N ASP A 82 -10.74 14.90 12.45
CA ASP A 82 -10.76 13.83 13.45
C ASP A 82 -9.51 12.95 13.37
N LEU A 83 -8.88 12.87 12.20
CA LEU A 83 -7.60 12.18 12.04
C LEU A 83 -6.46 12.88 12.79
N LEU A 84 -6.60 14.18 13.06
CA LEU A 84 -5.62 14.92 13.88
C LEU A 84 -5.65 14.50 15.35
N CYS A 85 -6.71 13.83 15.79
CA CYS A 85 -6.91 13.40 17.18
C CYS A 85 -6.51 11.93 17.43
N ILE A 86 -6.01 11.21 16.42
CA ILE A 86 -5.63 9.78 16.55
C ILE A 86 -4.51 9.61 17.59
N HIS A 87 -3.64 10.61 17.73
CA HIS A 87 -2.58 10.65 18.72
C HIS A 87 -2.83 11.83 19.67
N PRO A 88 -3.66 11.66 20.72
CA PRO A 88 -3.91 12.74 21.67
C PRO A 88 -2.59 13.16 22.32
N GLU A 89 -2.26 14.44 22.22
CA GLU A 89 -1.07 14.99 22.85
C GLU A 89 -1.32 15.24 24.33
N SER A 90 -0.34 14.93 25.19
CA SER A 90 -0.42 15.24 26.60
C SER A 90 -0.44 16.75 26.80
N SER A 91 -1.44 17.28 27.51
CA SER A 91 -1.67 18.71 27.72
C SER A 91 -0.69 19.37 28.71
N SER A 92 0.61 19.07 28.61
CA SER A 92 1.61 19.77 29.41
C SER A 92 1.73 21.21 28.90
N THR A 93 1.26 22.16 29.70
CA THR A 93 1.16 23.59 29.34
C THR A 93 2.49 24.28 29.02
N ASN A 94 3.62 23.64 29.31
CA ASN A 94 4.94 24.26 29.21
C ASN A 94 5.82 23.71 28.09
N GLN A 95 5.35 22.73 27.31
CA GLN A 95 6.12 22.14 26.22
C GLN A 95 5.37 22.24 24.89
N PRO A 96 6.09 22.47 23.78
CA PRO A 96 5.48 22.41 22.46
C PRO A 96 4.87 21.02 22.24
N SER A 97 3.74 21.02 21.57
CA SER A 97 3.08 19.85 20.99
C SER A 97 4.08 18.94 20.27
N ARG A 98 3.87 17.62 20.24
CA ARG A 98 4.74 16.71 19.46
C ARG A 98 4.73 17.09 17.99
N ARG A 99 3.57 17.47 17.48
CA ARG A 99 3.41 18.01 16.12
C ARG A 99 4.20 19.30 15.92
N ASP A 100 4.17 20.22 16.89
CA ASP A 100 4.96 21.45 16.83
C ASP A 100 6.47 21.16 16.85
N GLN A 101 6.91 20.21 17.68
CA GLN A 101 8.30 19.75 17.71
C GLN A 101 8.73 19.15 16.37
N PHE A 102 7.89 18.29 15.77
CA PHE A 102 8.17 17.72 14.46
C PHE A 102 8.20 18.78 13.35
N ASN A 103 7.22 19.70 13.33
CA ASN A 103 7.18 20.78 12.35
C ASN A 103 8.41 21.70 12.46
N ALA A 104 8.81 22.05 13.69
CA ALA A 104 10.02 22.82 13.94
C ALA A 104 11.26 22.07 13.46
N TRP A 105 11.34 20.76 13.71
CA TRP A 105 12.41 19.90 13.21
C TRP A 105 12.47 19.88 11.67
N VAL A 106 11.34 19.65 10.99
CA VAL A 106 11.28 19.65 9.51
C VAL A 106 11.77 20.98 8.96
N PHE A 107 11.25 22.09 9.49
CA PHE A 107 11.66 23.43 9.06
C PHE A 107 13.16 23.67 9.24
N LEU A 108 13.71 23.32 10.41
CA LEU A 108 15.14 23.48 10.69
C LEU A 108 16.00 22.56 9.80
N SER A 109 15.57 21.32 9.60
CA SER A 109 16.26 20.34 8.74
C SER A 109 16.31 20.82 7.29
N ASP A 110 15.19 21.31 6.77
CA ASP A 110 15.09 21.85 5.41
C ASP A 110 15.92 23.13 5.26
N LEU A 111 15.85 24.04 6.22
CA LEU A 111 16.66 25.25 6.24
C LEU A 111 18.16 24.94 6.25
N CYS A 112 18.58 23.91 7.00
CA CYS A 112 19.98 23.49 7.07
C CYS A 112 20.43 22.59 5.92
N THR A 113 19.52 22.07 5.09
CA THR A 113 19.85 21.20 3.96
C THR A 113 19.74 21.91 2.62
N HIS A 114 18.83 22.88 2.52
CA HIS A 114 18.49 23.58 1.27
C HIS A 114 18.59 25.10 1.37
N GLY A 115 18.78 25.65 2.58
CA GLY A 115 18.93 27.08 2.79
C GLY A 115 20.31 27.62 2.41
N PRO A 116 20.57 28.91 2.70
CA PRO A 116 21.88 29.52 2.50
C PRO A 116 23.01 28.77 3.22
N ASP A 117 24.22 28.81 2.66
CA ASP A 117 25.40 28.10 3.18
C ASP A 117 25.70 28.35 4.67
N TYR A 118 25.34 29.54 5.17
CA TYR A 118 25.45 29.90 6.58
C TYR A 118 24.75 28.90 7.51
N PHE A 119 23.62 28.32 7.09
CA PHE A 119 22.81 27.43 7.94
C PHE A 119 23.31 25.98 7.95
N HIS A 120 24.11 25.56 6.96
CA HIS A 120 24.61 24.18 6.87
C HIS A 120 25.41 23.76 8.12
N GLN A 121 26.10 24.70 8.77
CA GLN A 121 26.87 24.44 9.99
C GLN A 121 26.01 23.96 11.17
N PHE A 122 24.70 24.27 11.18
CA PHE A 122 23.80 23.89 12.26
C PHE A 122 23.22 22.49 12.09
N LYS A 123 23.39 21.85 10.92
CA LYS A 123 22.84 20.52 10.64
C LYS A 123 23.24 19.47 11.67
N VAL A 124 24.48 19.51 12.16
CA VAL A 124 25.01 18.58 13.17
C VAL A 124 24.37 18.77 14.55
N ARG A 125 23.74 19.92 14.81
CA ARG A 125 23.11 20.26 16.09
C ARG A 125 21.63 19.92 16.15
N ILE A 126 21.01 19.57 15.03
CA ILE A 126 19.60 19.20 14.97
C ILE A 126 19.50 17.72 15.37
N ALA A 127 18.86 17.44 16.51
CA ALA A 127 18.58 16.08 16.94
C ALA A 127 17.52 15.43 16.04
N GLU A 128 17.58 14.12 15.85
CA GLU A 128 16.52 13.35 15.17
C GLU A 128 15.20 13.45 15.94
N PRO A 129 14.05 13.47 15.25
CA PRO A 129 12.75 13.59 15.91
C PRO A 129 12.42 12.30 16.67
N GLU A 130 11.64 12.43 17.74
CA GLU A 130 11.17 11.28 18.52
C GLU A 130 10.31 10.35 17.63
N ALA A 131 10.67 9.07 17.60
CA ALA A 131 9.88 8.08 16.87
C ALA A 131 8.65 7.68 17.70
N ILE A 132 7.45 7.99 17.21
CA ILE A 132 6.18 7.71 17.91
C ILE A 132 5.79 6.24 17.73
N ASP A 133 5.71 5.79 16.47
CA ASP A 133 5.41 4.41 16.09
C ASP A 133 6.41 4.00 15.02
N GLN A 134 7.54 3.41 15.43
CA GLN A 134 8.49 2.89 14.45
C GLN A 134 7.82 1.78 13.64
N ILE A 135 7.53 2.07 12.37
CA ILE A 135 7.15 1.04 11.41
C ILE A 135 8.30 0.04 11.38
N CYS A 136 8.03 -1.21 11.76
CA CYS A 136 9.04 -2.24 11.82
C CYS A 136 9.63 -2.44 10.40
N THR A 137 10.88 -2.01 10.18
CA THR A 137 11.55 -2.09 8.87
C THR A 137 12.22 -3.43 8.61
N SER A 138 11.88 -4.47 9.38
CA SER A 138 12.43 -5.80 9.15
C SER A 138 12.19 -6.21 7.70
N ARG A 139 13.27 -6.64 7.04
CA ARG A 139 13.31 -6.93 5.61
C ARG A 139 12.24 -7.99 5.28
N GLN A 140 11.13 -7.57 4.69
CA GLN A 140 10.07 -8.47 4.29
C GLN A 140 10.56 -9.31 3.10
N HIS A 141 10.64 -10.63 3.25
CA HIS A 141 11.00 -11.52 2.16
C HIS A 141 9.92 -11.45 1.08
N ARG A 142 10.23 -10.79 -0.04
CA ARG A 142 9.33 -10.67 -1.20
C ARG A 142 9.30 -11.98 -1.97
N ASN A 143 8.25 -12.75 -1.77
CA ASN A 143 7.96 -13.88 -2.63
C ASN A 143 7.30 -13.35 -3.90
N HIS A 144 8.02 -13.40 -5.02
CA HIS A 144 7.43 -13.05 -6.31
C HIS A 144 6.43 -14.15 -6.71
N CYS A 145 5.13 -13.85 -6.68
CA CYS A 145 4.15 -14.69 -7.33
C CYS A 145 4.36 -14.59 -8.85
N ARG A 146 4.67 -15.72 -9.51
CA ARG A 146 4.72 -15.75 -10.97
C ARG A 146 3.35 -15.39 -11.54
N PRO A 147 3.27 -14.58 -12.61
CA PRO A 147 2.00 -14.32 -13.28
C PRO A 147 1.40 -15.64 -13.76
N CYS A 148 0.16 -15.92 -13.31
CA CYS A 148 -0.62 -17.02 -13.85
C CYS A 148 -1.07 -16.63 -15.26
N ASN A 149 -0.52 -17.29 -16.29
CA ASN A 149 -1.05 -17.21 -17.66
C ASN A 149 -2.48 -17.79 -17.64
N GLY A 150 -3.50 -16.93 -17.61
CA GLY A 150 -4.90 -17.35 -17.65
C GLY A 150 -5.89 -16.54 -16.81
N CYS A 151 -5.47 -15.55 -16.02
CA CYS A 151 -6.41 -14.64 -15.35
C CYS A 151 -6.95 -13.58 -16.32
N GLN A 152 -7.66 -13.99 -17.36
CA GLN A 152 -8.55 -13.10 -18.09
C GLN A 152 -9.91 -13.10 -17.37
N GLN A 153 -10.32 -11.90 -16.95
CA GLN A 153 -11.57 -11.58 -16.26
C GLN A 153 -11.70 -12.02 -14.79
N PHE A 154 -11.61 -11.02 -13.91
CA PHE A 154 -12.22 -11.07 -12.59
C PHE A 154 -13.72 -10.83 -12.76
N ASP A 155 -14.52 -11.89 -12.63
CA ASP A 155 -15.97 -11.82 -12.61
C ASP A 155 -16.42 -11.48 -11.18
N SER A 156 -17.01 -10.30 -10.97
CA SER A 156 -17.30 -9.79 -9.62
C SER A 156 -18.39 -10.56 -8.87
N GLU A 157 -19.06 -11.50 -9.53
CA GLU A 157 -20.20 -12.24 -8.97
C GLU A 157 -19.85 -13.57 -8.28
N ARG A 158 -18.61 -14.10 -8.40
CA ARG A 158 -18.21 -15.37 -7.74
C ARG A 158 -17.11 -15.17 -6.71
N LYS A 159 -17.48 -15.33 -5.43
CA LYS A 159 -16.60 -15.29 -4.22
C LYS A 159 -15.55 -16.41 -4.12
N HIS A 160 -15.10 -16.99 -5.24
CA HIS A 160 -14.03 -17.99 -5.26
C HIS A 160 -13.11 -17.78 -6.47
N LEU A 161 -11.87 -17.35 -6.20
CA LEU A 161 -10.77 -17.46 -7.15
C LEU A 161 -10.38 -18.95 -7.28
N ARG A 162 -10.85 -19.62 -8.34
CA ARG A 162 -10.25 -20.89 -8.77
C ARG A 162 -9.15 -20.59 -9.77
N CYS A 163 -7.89 -20.63 -9.32
CA CYS A 163 -6.77 -20.76 -10.24
C CYS A 163 -6.79 -22.19 -10.82
N GLN A 164 -7.26 -22.34 -12.06
CA GLN A 164 -7.05 -23.59 -12.80
C GLN A 164 -5.63 -23.58 -13.36
N TRP A 165 -4.82 -24.55 -12.93
CA TRP A 165 -3.48 -24.76 -13.45
C TRP A 165 -3.58 -25.74 -14.62
N SER A 166 -3.34 -25.30 -15.85
CA SER A 166 -3.14 -26.21 -16.98
C SER A 166 -1.69 -26.72 -16.95
N PRO A 167 -1.44 -28.03 -16.90
CA PRO A 167 -0.08 -28.57 -17.00
C PRO A 167 0.46 -28.24 -18.40
N SER A 168 1.45 -27.35 -18.47
CA SER A 168 2.18 -27.14 -19.71
C SER A 168 3.03 -28.38 -19.98
N THR A 169 2.74 -29.05 -21.09
CA THR A 169 3.49 -30.20 -21.58
C THR A 169 4.94 -29.78 -21.79
N ARG A 170 5.83 -30.26 -20.93
CA ARG A 170 7.28 -30.18 -21.14
C ARG A 170 7.58 -31.03 -22.38
N ARG A 171 7.81 -30.36 -23.52
CA ARG A 171 8.45 -30.99 -24.68
C ARG A 171 9.94 -30.93 -24.43
N ASP A 172 10.50 -32.05 -24.01
CA ASP A 172 11.93 -32.29 -24.07
C ASP A 172 12.30 -32.47 -25.56
N ILE A 173 13.10 -31.53 -26.09
CA ILE A 173 14.00 -31.73 -27.23
C ILE A 173 15.32 -31.09 -26.84
#